data_AF-A0A2D8K3J4-F1
#
_entry.id   AF-A0A2D8K3J4-F1
#
_cell.length_a   1.000
_cell.length_b   1.000
_cell.length_c   1.000
_cell.angle_alpha   90.00
_cell.angle_beta   90.00
_cell.angle_gamma   90.00
#
_symmetry.space_group_name_H-M   'P 1'
#
loop_
_entity.id
_entity.type
_entity.pdbx_description
1 polymer ?
#
loop_
_entity_poly.entity_id
_entity_poly.type
_entity_poly.pdbx_seq_one_letter_code
_entity_poly.pdbx_strand_id
1 'polypeptide(L)'
;FEPYGGVAAFVRERRLAAAYHKLTDPYALPLNNNAIAASVGFQSESAFIRAFRRRYGMTPGEARRQRHVASMSAASGAPTRYTWPAWFAGV
;
A
#
# COMPACT_ATOMS: atom_id res chain seq x y z
N PHE A 1 -6.51 26.49 15.62
CA PHE A 1 -6.31 25.36 14.69
C PHE A 1 -5.56 24.18 15.36
N GLU A 2 -5.74 23.96 16.67
CA GLU A 2 -4.86 23.07 17.44
C GLU A 2 -5.57 22.28 18.56
N PRO A 3 -6.39 21.25 18.24
CA PRO A 3 -6.61 20.19 19.24
C PRO A 3 -6.10 18.80 18.81
N TYR A 4 -5.65 18.61 17.56
CA TYR A 4 -5.39 17.27 17.01
C TYR A 4 -4.00 17.05 16.39
N GLY A 5 -3.02 17.91 16.68
CA GLY A 5 -1.64 17.77 16.18
C GLY A 5 -1.30 18.56 14.91
N GLY A 6 -2.19 19.49 14.51
CA GLY A 6 -1.94 20.49 13.46
C GLY A 6 -1.88 19.93 12.03
N VAL A 7 -1.68 20.83 11.06
CA VAL A 7 -1.61 20.52 9.62
C VAL A 7 -0.53 19.47 9.33
N ALA A 8 0.58 19.50 10.06
CA ALA A 8 1.66 18.52 9.90
C ALA A 8 1.20 17.08 10.22
N ALA A 9 0.38 16.88 11.26
CA ALA A 9 -0.17 15.56 11.57
C ALA A 9 -1.14 15.09 10.47
N PHE A 10 -1.98 15.99 9.96
CA PHE A 10 -2.91 15.69 8.87
C PHE A 10 -2.18 15.29 7.58
N VAL A 11 -1.16 16.06 7.18
CA VAL A 11 -0.32 15.75 6.01
C VAL A 11 0.38 14.39 6.19
N ARG A 12 0.94 14.14 7.38
CA ARG A 12 1.59 12.86 7.68
C ARG A 12 0.62 11.69 7.56
N GLU A 13 -0.61 11.85 8.06
CA GLU A 13 -1.64 10.81 7.95
C GLU A 13 -2.03 10.54 6.50
N ARG A 14 -2.22 11.59 5.69
CA ARG A 14 -2.50 11.44 4.25
C ARG A 14 -1.36 10.73 3.51
N ARG A 15 -0.10 11.03 3.83
CA ARG A 15 1.08 10.34 3.27
C ARG A 15 1.11 8.86 3.65
N LEU A 16 0.81 8.53 4.91
CA LEU A 16 0.74 7.15 5.39
C LEU A 16 -0.39 6.35 4.71
N ALA A 17 -1.55 6.97 4.50
CA ALA A 17 -2.67 6.35 3.78
C ALA A 17 -2.29 6.04 2.32
N ALA A 18 -1.66 6.99 1.62
CA ALA A 18 -1.18 6.75 0.25
C ALA A 18 -0.16 5.60 0.19
N ALA A 19 0.73 5.49 1.18
CA ALA A 19 1.68 4.39 1.27
C ALA A 19 0.99 3.04 1.49
N TYR A 20 -0.03 3.01 2.36
CA TYR A 20 -0.82 1.80 2.61
C TYR A 20 -1.48 1.31 1.32
N HIS A 21 -2.15 2.19 0.57
CA HIS A 21 -2.76 1.82 -0.72
C HIS A 21 -1.72 1.25 -1.71
N LYS A 22 -0.54 1.88 -1.84
CA LYS A 22 0.53 1.36 -2.71
C LYS A 22 1.06 -0.01 -2.29
N LEU A 23 1.06 -0.30 -0.98
CA LEU A 23 1.56 -1.58 -0.45
C LEU A 23 0.55 -2.72 -0.62
N THR A 24 -0.75 -2.41 -0.59
CA THR A 24 -1.83 -3.40 -0.68
C THR A 24 -2.39 -3.54 -2.10
N ASP A 25 -2.11 -2.60 -3.00
CA ASP A 25 -2.50 -2.68 -4.41
C ASP A 25 -1.86 -3.91 -5.10
N PRO A 26 -2.66 -4.86 -5.62
CA PRO A 26 -2.16 -6.07 -6.29
C PRO A 26 -1.40 -5.77 -7.59
N TYR A 27 -1.64 -4.61 -8.21
CA TYR A 27 -0.98 -4.21 -9.46
C TYR A 27 0.23 -3.31 -9.25
N ALA A 28 0.54 -2.94 -8.00
CA ALA A 28 1.71 -2.14 -7.70
C ALA A 28 3.01 -2.93 -7.92
N LEU A 29 3.93 -2.29 -8.65
CA LEU A 29 5.30 -2.76 -8.85
C LEU A 29 5.96 -3.16 -7.51
N PRO A 30 6.87 -4.15 -7.49
CA PRO A 30 7.59 -4.57 -6.29
C PRO A 30 8.61 -3.51 -5.86
N LEU A 31 8.11 -2.40 -5.30
CA LEU A 31 8.92 -1.32 -4.76
C LEU A 31 9.45 -1.71 -3.38
N ASN A 32 10.73 -1.41 -3.13
CA ASN A 32 11.29 -1.50 -1.78
C ASN A 32 10.69 -0.40 -0.87
N ASN A 33 10.85 -0.56 0.44
CA ASN A 33 10.26 0.36 1.41
C ASN A 33 10.83 1.79 1.29
N ASN A 34 12.11 1.92 0.91
CA ASN A 34 12.74 3.22 0.66
C ASN A 34 12.07 3.97 -0.51
N ALA A 35 11.84 3.30 -1.64
CA ALA A 35 11.17 3.86 -2.80
C ALA A 35 9.73 4.30 -2.47
N ILE A 36 9.01 3.51 -1.67
CA ILE A 36 7.67 3.88 -1.20
C ILE A 36 7.74 5.11 -0.30
N ALA A 37 8.66 5.14 0.67
CA ALA A 37 8.87 6.27 1.56
C ALA A 37 9.15 7.56 0.78
N ALA A 38 10.05 7.52 -0.21
CA ALA A 38 10.34 8.66 -1.08
C ALA A 38 9.09 9.09 -1.86
N SER A 39 8.33 8.14 -2.44
CA SER A 39 7.15 8.43 -3.26
C SER A 39 6.01 9.12 -2.49
N VAL A 40 5.94 8.91 -1.17
CA VAL A 40 4.94 9.55 -0.30
C VAL A 40 5.52 10.70 0.53
N GLY A 41 6.73 11.16 0.22
CA GLY A 41 7.31 12.37 0.81
C GLY A 41 7.90 12.18 2.22
N PHE A 42 8.40 10.99 2.55
CA PHE A 42 9.27 10.78 3.70
C PHE A 42 10.74 10.89 3.30
N GLN A 43 11.52 11.60 4.10
CA GLN A 43 12.97 11.79 3.86
C GLN A 43 13.82 10.57 4.21
N SER A 44 13.27 9.63 4.97
CA SER A 44 13.98 8.44 5.45
C SER A 44 13.02 7.26 5.57
N GLU A 45 13.49 6.10 5.12
CA GLU A 45 12.80 4.82 5.29
C GLU A 45 12.53 4.53 6.78
N SER A 46 13.49 4.75 7.67
CA SER A 46 13.32 4.50 9.11
C SER A 46 12.25 5.40 9.72
N ALA A 47 12.18 6.67 9.32
CA ALA A 47 11.14 7.59 9.76
C ALA A 47 9.75 7.15 9.28
N PHE A 48 9.67 6.70 8.02
CA PHE A 48 8.47 6.12 7.45
C PHE A 48 8.01 4.87 8.21
N ILE A 49 8.90 3.89 8.42
CA ILE A 49 8.57 2.63 9.09
C ILE A 49 8.04 2.87 10.51
N ARG A 50 8.70 3.74 11.29
CA ARG A 50 8.23 4.10 12.65
C ARG A 50 6.84 4.75 12.61
N ALA A 51 6.63 5.70 11.70
CA ALA A 51 5.35 6.40 11.57
C ALA A 51 4.23 5.47 11.10
N PHE A 52 4.53 4.56 10.16
CA PHE A 52 3.60 3.58 9.63
C PHE A 52 3.21 2.56 10.70
N ARG A 53 4.18 1.99 11.42
CA ARG A 53 3.91 1.05 12.52
C ARG A 53 3.09 1.69 13.62
N ARG A 54 3.36 2.96 13.98
CA ARG A 54 2.56 3.69 14.96
C ARG A 54 1.10 3.87 14.52
N ARG A 55 0.84 3.99 13.21
CA ARG A 55 -0.50 4.24 12.67
C ARG A 55 -1.32 2.96 12.42
N TYR A 56 -0.66 1.89 11.97
CA TYR A 56 -1.30 0.66 11.49
C TYR A 56 -1.01 -0.57 12.34
N GLY A 57 -0.16 -0.47 13.37
CA GLY A 57 0.23 -1.58 14.23
C GLY A 57 1.18 -2.60 13.59
N MET A 58 1.48 -2.47 12.30
CA MET A 58 2.31 -3.39 11.52
C MET A 58 3.37 -2.64 10.70
N THR A 59 4.38 -3.35 10.21
CA THR A 59 5.39 -2.80 9.31
C THR A 59 4.91 -2.76 7.85
N PRO A 60 5.49 -1.89 7.00
CA PRO A 60 5.20 -1.88 5.56
C PRO A 60 5.42 -3.24 4.87
N GLY A 61 6.46 -3.97 5.29
CA GLY A 61 6.75 -5.31 4.75
C GLY A 61 5.69 -6.35 5.12
N GLU A 62 5.13 -6.28 6.33
CA GLU A 62 4.02 -7.13 6.76
C GLU A 62 2.74 -6.82 5.98
N ALA A 63 2.43 -5.54 5.75
CA ALA A 63 1.31 -5.13 4.92
C ALA A 63 1.44 -5.66 3.48
N ARG A 64 2.65 -5.59 2.89
CA ARG A 64 2.93 -6.19 1.57
C ARG A 64 2.78 -7.71 1.60
N ARG A 65 3.22 -8.39 2.67
CA ARG A 65 3.10 -9.85 2.78
C ARG A 65 1.65 -10.32 2.85
N GLN A 66 0.77 -9.56 3.51
CA GLN A 66 -0.68 -9.85 3.54
C GLN A 66 -1.29 -9.85 2.12
N ARG A 67 -0.84 -8.95 1.24
CA ARG A 67 -1.20 -8.98 -0.19
C ARG A 67 -0.78 -10.30 -0.87
N HIS A 68 0.45 -10.75 -0.65
CA HIS A 68 0.95 -12.00 -1.25
C HIS A 68 0.13 -13.22 -0.77
N VAL A 69 -0.20 -13.29 0.51
CA VAL A 69 -1.02 -14.38 1.07
C VAL A 69 -2.45 -14.36 0.52
N ALA A 70 -3.06 -13.18 0.39
CA ALA A 70 -4.39 -13.02 -0.22
C ALA A 70 -4.38 -13.43 -1.71
N SER A 71 -3.36 -13.03 -2.47
CA SER A 71 -3.22 -13.45 -3.88
C SER A 71 -2.94 -14.95 -4.05
N MET A 72 -2.21 -15.57 -3.12
CA MET A 72 -1.96 -17.03 -3.15
C MET A 72 -3.21 -17.83 -2.79
N SER A 73 -4.02 -17.34 -1.85
CA SER A 73 -5.28 -18.01 -1.44
C SER A 73 -6.36 -17.92 -2.52
N ALA A 74 -6.37 -16.85 -3.32
CA ALA A 74 -7.21 -16.76 -4.51
C ALA A 74 -6.76 -17.73 -5.62
N ALA A 75 -5.47 -18.03 -5.71
CA ALA A 75 -4.92 -18.95 -6.71
C ALA A 75 -5.14 -20.44 -6.39
N SER A 76 -5.42 -20.80 -5.13
CA SER A 76 -5.67 -22.20 -4.72
C SER A 76 -7.12 -22.66 -4.91
N GLY A 77 -7.99 -21.83 -5.50
CA GLY A 77 -9.42 -22.12 -5.62
C GLY A 77 -10.07 -21.69 -6.95
N ALA A 78 -9.47 -22.00 -8.10
CA ALA A 78 -10.20 -22.20 -9.36
C ALA A 78 -9.26 -22.65 -10.51
N PRO A 79 -9.35 -23.89 -11.01
CA PRO A 79 -9.00 -24.19 -12.38
C PRO A 79 -10.23 -24.06 -13.29
N THR A 80 -10.01 -23.59 -14.53
CA THR A 80 -10.90 -23.67 -15.71
C THR A 80 -11.58 -22.38 -16.16
N ARG A 81 -10.98 -21.80 -17.22
CA ARG A 81 -11.61 -21.20 -18.42
C ARG A 81 -12.82 -20.28 -18.20
N TYR A 82 -12.61 -18.95 -18.16
CA TYR A 82 -13.40 -17.98 -18.95
C TYR A 82 -12.85 -16.55 -18.82
N THR A 83 -12.14 -16.06 -19.86
CA THR A 83 -12.45 -14.89 -20.73
C THR A 83 -12.66 -13.52 -20.05
N TRP A 84 -11.77 -12.59 -20.40
CA TRP A 84 -11.84 -11.15 -20.08
C TRP A 84 -13.16 -10.51 -20.56
N PRO A 85 -13.83 -9.66 -19.76
CA PRO A 85 -15.03 -8.94 -20.17
C PRO A 85 -14.73 -7.88 -21.26
N ALA A 86 -15.71 -7.66 -22.12
CA ALA A 86 -15.70 -6.84 -23.34
C ALA A 86 -15.59 -5.31 -23.12
N TRP A 87 -14.52 -4.85 -22.48
CA TRP A 87 -14.09 -3.44 -22.50
C TRP A 87 -12.79 -3.21 -23.30
N PHE A 88 -12.23 -4.26 -23.90
CA PHE A 88 -11.07 -4.20 -24.81
C PHE A 88 -11.41 -4.24 -26.31
N ALA A 89 -12.69 -4.21 -26.70
CA ALA A 89 -13.10 -4.14 -28.10
C ALA A 89 -13.68 -2.75 -28.43
N GLY A 90 -12.85 -1.88 -29.04
CA GLY A 90 -13.28 -0.61 -29.63
C GLY A 90 -12.31 0.56 -29.38
N VAL A 91 -11.24 0.69 -30.17
CA VAL A 91 -11.21 1.42 -31.45
C VAL A 91 -9.94 1.05 -32.22
#